data_AF-A0A6C2UGY0-F1
#
_entry.id   AF-A0A6C2UGY0-F1
#
_cell.length_a   1.000
_cell.length_b   1.000
_cell.length_c   1.000
_cell.angle_alpha   90.00
_cell.angle_beta   90.00
_cell.angle_gamma   90.00
#
_symmetry.space_group_name_H-M   'P 1'
#
loop_
_entity.id
_entity.type
_entity.pdbx_description
1 polymer ?
#
loop_
_entity_poly.entity_id
_entity_poly.type
_entity_poly.pdbx_seq_one_letter_code
_entity_poly.pdbx_strand_id
1 'polypeptide(L)'
;MGLLVLVGAAAWGGYPDSSEWNALFNSDLSNADKPEGVWSVEQGVLTASEDKAIWTKRDYDNFVLDLEFKTAPGSNSGILVYCTDTEKWIPNSIEIQLTDDFFEKWAKSRGTRSAERYTAVWPPPRAW
;
A
#
# COMPACT_ATOMS: atom_id res chain seq x y z
N MET A 1 -10.21 -13.53 1.14
CA MET A 1 -9.50 -12.28 0.81
C MET A 1 -8.29 -12.25 1.69
N GLY A 2 -7.10 -12.14 1.10
CA GLY A 2 -5.83 -12.09 1.81
C GLY A 2 -4.90 -11.19 1.02
N LEU A 3 -4.46 -10.09 1.62
CA LEU A 3 -3.38 -9.26 1.09
C LEU A 3 -2.06 -9.85 1.59
N LEU A 4 -1.06 -10.04 0.74
CA LEU A 4 0.29 -10.41 1.15
C LEU A 4 1.23 -9.25 0.77
N VAL A 5 1.67 -8.46 1.75
CA VAL A 5 2.70 -7.42 1.57
C VAL A 5 4.05 -8.03 1.93
N LEU A 6 4.82 -8.45 0.93
CA LEU A 6 6.21 -8.87 1.13
C LEU A 6 7.07 -7.63 1.41
N VAL A 7 7.95 -7.70 2.41
CA VAL A 7 9.07 -6.77 2.55
C VAL A 7 10.33 -7.59 2.29
N GLY A 8 10.77 -7.66 1.03
CA GLY A 8 12.01 -8.32 0.63
C GLY A 8 12.89 -7.37 -0.17
N ALA A 9 14.03 -6.95 0.39
CA ALA A 9 14.99 -6.16 -0.38
C ALA A 9 15.65 -7.04 -1.46
N ALA A 10 15.26 -6.85 -2.73
CA ALA A 10 15.98 -7.37 -3.89
C ALA A 10 16.47 -6.20 -4.77
N ALA A 11 17.74 -5.84 -4.61
CA ALA A 11 18.39 -4.75 -5.35
C ALA A 11 18.59 -5.12 -6.84
N TRP A 12 17.74 -4.59 -7.72
CA TRP A 12 17.98 -4.56 -9.17
C TRP A 12 18.03 -3.09 -9.62
N GLY A 13 18.98 -2.69 -10.47
CA GLY A 13 19.29 -1.27 -10.73
C GLY A 13 18.09 -0.45 -11.22
N GLY A 14 17.75 0.60 -10.47
CA GLY A 14 16.67 1.56 -10.80
C GLY A 14 15.87 2.06 -9.60
N TYR A 15 15.93 1.40 -8.44
CA TYR A 15 15.23 1.81 -7.22
C TYR A 15 16.03 2.86 -6.43
N PRO A 16 15.36 3.76 -5.68
CA PRO A 16 16.04 4.45 -4.60
C PRO A 16 16.64 3.42 -3.64
N ASP A 17 17.86 3.66 -3.17
CA ASP A 17 18.44 2.85 -2.10
C ASP A 17 17.65 3.14 -0.81
N SER A 18 16.70 2.27 -0.51
CA SER A 18 15.81 2.35 0.66
C SER A 18 16.33 1.56 1.87
N SER A 19 17.57 1.04 1.81
CA SER A 19 18.17 0.24 2.89
C SER A 19 18.27 1.00 4.23
N GLU A 20 18.40 2.32 4.17
CA GLU A 20 18.49 3.22 5.32
C GLU A 20 17.14 3.89 5.68
N TRP A 21 16.03 3.52 5.02
CA TRP A 21 14.73 4.14 5.25
C TRP A 21 14.02 3.50 6.45
N ASN A 22 13.20 4.30 7.15
CA ASN A 22 12.42 3.81 8.28
C ASN A 22 11.23 2.98 7.79
N ALA A 23 10.98 1.83 8.41
CA ALA A 23 9.77 1.06 8.19
C ALA A 23 8.51 1.88 8.53
N LEU A 24 7.50 1.82 7.67
CA LEU A 24 6.24 2.55 7.89
C LEU A 24 5.48 2.02 9.11
N PHE A 25 5.46 0.70 9.28
CA PHE A 25 4.87 0.01 10.42
C PHE A 25 5.94 -0.79 11.18
N ASN A 26 5.85 -0.76 12.50
CA ASN A 26 6.62 -1.65 13.38
C ASN A 26 6.18 -3.10 13.15
N SER A 27 7.07 -4.06 13.41
CA SER A 27 6.76 -5.49 13.27
C SER A 27 5.61 -5.97 14.16
N ASP A 28 5.34 -5.27 15.26
CA ASP A 28 4.22 -5.52 16.18
C ASP A 28 2.98 -4.66 15.88
N LEU A 29 3.03 -3.83 14.83
CA LEU A 29 1.99 -2.88 14.44
C LEU A 29 1.60 -1.89 15.54
N SER A 30 2.48 -1.64 16.52
CA SER A 30 2.24 -0.72 17.65
C SER A 30 2.04 0.74 17.21
N ASN A 31 2.60 1.12 16.07
CA ASN A 31 2.46 2.45 15.47
C ASN A 31 1.32 2.54 14.43
N ALA A 32 0.43 1.55 14.38
CA ALA A 32 -0.71 1.50 13.47
C ALA A 32 -2.06 1.60 14.21
N ASP A 33 -3.03 2.23 13.55
CA ASP A 33 -4.44 2.17 13.91
C ASP A 33 -5.13 1.18 12.98
N LYS A 34 -5.68 0.11 13.55
CA LYS A 34 -6.27 -1.01 12.81
C LYS A 34 -7.33 -1.72 13.66
N PRO A 35 -8.30 -2.40 13.02
CA PRO A 35 -9.16 -3.33 13.73
C PRO A 35 -8.36 -4.46 14.37
N GLU A 36 -8.81 -4.91 15.55
CA GLU A 36 -8.22 -6.03 16.25
C GLU A 36 -8.39 -7.33 15.44
N GLY A 37 -7.33 -8.15 15.35
CA GLY A 37 -7.36 -9.44 14.68
C GLY A 37 -7.37 -9.43 13.15
N VAL A 38 -7.48 -8.27 12.49
CA VAL A 38 -7.54 -8.20 11.02
C VAL A 38 -6.16 -8.22 10.36
N TRP A 39 -5.21 -7.47 10.92
CA TRP A 39 -3.87 -7.34 10.35
C TRP A 39 -2.83 -8.06 11.20
N SER A 40 -1.96 -8.82 10.54
CA SER A 40 -0.80 -9.50 11.16
C SER A 40 0.46 -9.29 10.33
N VAL A 41 1.62 -9.39 10.99
CA VAL A 41 2.92 -9.48 10.33
C VAL A 41 3.47 -10.88 10.58
N GLU A 42 3.63 -11.66 9.51
CA GLU A 42 4.13 -13.03 9.56
C GLU A 42 5.38 -13.14 8.68
N GLN A 43 6.52 -13.50 9.28
CA GLN A 43 7.80 -13.61 8.55
C GLN A 43 8.18 -12.33 7.77
N GLY A 44 7.90 -11.15 8.34
CA GLY A 44 8.17 -9.86 7.71
C GLY A 44 7.12 -9.43 6.68
N VAL A 45 6.02 -10.18 6.56
CA VAL A 45 4.95 -9.92 5.61
C VAL A 45 3.71 -9.41 6.31
N LEU A 46 3.24 -8.21 5.93
CA LEU A 46 1.98 -7.66 6.41
C LEU A 46 0.79 -8.26 5.63
N THR A 47 -0.21 -8.79 6.33
CA THR A 47 -1.40 -9.40 5.72
C THR A 47 -2.69 -8.95 6.40
N ALA A 48 -3.78 -8.96 5.65
CA ALA A 48 -5.13 -8.66 6.12
C ALA A 48 -6.05 -9.87 5.88
N SER A 49 -6.81 -10.27 6.90
CA SER A 49 -7.81 -11.34 6.82
C SER A 49 -9.19 -10.85 6.35
N GLU A 50 -9.45 -9.55 6.48
CA GLU A 50 -10.73 -8.89 6.15
C GLU A 50 -10.51 -7.59 5.37
N ASP A 51 -11.59 -7.10 4.74
CA ASP A 51 -11.60 -5.83 4.00
C ASP A 51 -11.71 -4.63 4.95
N LYS A 52 -10.63 -4.35 5.67
CA LYS A 52 -10.51 -3.20 6.56
C LYS A 52 -9.13 -2.56 6.42
N ALA A 53 -9.10 -1.24 6.29
CA ALA A 53 -7.86 -0.49 6.21
C ALA A 53 -7.03 -0.57 7.51
N ILE A 54 -5.71 -0.39 7.35
CA ILE A 54 -4.74 -0.11 8.40
C ILE A 54 -4.20 1.30 8.16
N TRP A 55 -4.05 2.08 9.23
CA TRP A 55 -3.64 3.48 9.16
C TRP A 55 -2.38 3.73 9.99
N THR A 56 -1.56 4.68 9.57
CA THR A 56 -0.46 5.18 10.40
C THR A 56 -1.02 6.07 11.51
N LYS A 57 -0.47 5.99 12.73
CA LYS A 57 -0.87 6.87 13.84
C LYS A 57 -0.50 8.35 13.68
N ARG A 58 0.38 8.64 12.73
CA ARG A 58 0.85 9.99 12.43
C ARG A 58 0.56 10.32 10.97
N ASP A 59 0.47 11.61 10.71
CA ASP A 59 0.38 12.15 9.37
C ASP A 59 1.76 12.23 8.72
N TYR A 60 1.74 12.19 7.39
CA TYR A 60 2.90 12.37 6.53
C TYR A 60 2.56 13.33 5.40
N ASP A 61 3.51 14.20 5.07
CA ASP A 61 3.53 15.00 3.86
C ASP A 61 4.89 14.86 3.17
N ASN A 62 4.93 15.15 1.87
CA ASN A 62 6.15 15.19 1.07
C ASN A 62 7.09 13.98 1.24
N PHE A 63 6.54 12.78 1.10
CA PHE A 63 7.26 11.53 1.33
C PHE A 63 7.52 10.75 0.03
N VAL A 64 8.38 9.75 0.15
CA VAL A 64 8.48 8.64 -0.80
C VAL A 64 8.15 7.37 -0.05
N LEU A 65 7.21 6.59 -0.59
CA LEU A 65 6.86 5.27 -0.08
C LEU A 65 7.42 4.22 -1.03
N ASP A 66 8.24 3.33 -0.48
CA ASP A 66 8.78 2.16 -1.18
C ASP A 66 8.21 0.89 -0.53
N LEU A 67 7.61 0.02 -1.33
CA LEU A 67 7.00 -1.22 -0.88
C LEU A 67 6.95 -2.25 -2.00
N GLU A 68 6.83 -3.52 -1.60
CA GLU A 68 6.46 -4.61 -2.50
C GLU A 68 5.09 -5.16 -2.11
N PHE A 69 4.35 -5.67 -3.09
CA PHE A 69 3.05 -6.30 -2.86
C PHE A 69 2.90 -7.54 -3.73
N LYS A 70 2.06 -8.47 -3.30
CA LYS A 70 1.67 -9.64 -4.08
C LYS A 70 0.17 -9.77 -4.12
N THR A 71 -0.35 -10.08 -5.30
CA THR A 71 -1.77 -10.35 -5.52
C THR A 71 -2.07 -11.85 -5.42
N ALA A 72 -3.26 -12.16 -4.92
CA ALA A 72 -3.92 -13.44 -5.12
C ALA A 72 -4.92 -13.31 -6.29
N PRO A 73 -5.39 -14.43 -6.88
CA PRO A 73 -6.38 -14.37 -7.94
C PRO A 73 -7.60 -13.53 -7.56
N GLY A 74 -7.84 -12.46 -8.31
CA GLY A 74 -8.95 -11.53 -8.09
C GLY A 74 -8.76 -10.51 -6.97
N SER A 75 -7.55 -10.35 -6.44
CA SER A 75 -7.21 -9.29 -5.48
C SER A 75 -7.65 -7.92 -5.98
N ASN A 76 -8.22 -7.13 -5.07
CA ASN A 76 -8.56 -5.72 -5.25
C ASN A 76 -8.25 -5.02 -3.92
N SER A 77 -7.27 -4.14 -3.93
CA SER A 77 -6.74 -3.44 -2.76
C SER A 77 -6.14 -2.11 -3.23
N GLY A 78 -5.57 -1.33 -2.32
CA GLY A 78 -5.00 -0.04 -2.64
C GLY A 78 -4.15 0.52 -1.51
N ILE A 79 -3.33 1.51 -1.85
CA ILE A 79 -2.59 2.34 -0.91
C ILE A 79 -3.32 3.68 -0.81
N LEU A 80 -3.73 4.03 0.40
CA LEU A 80 -4.46 5.27 0.68
C LEU A 80 -3.46 6.33 1.16
N VAL A 81 -3.38 7.46 0.45
CA VAL A 81 -2.53 8.60 0.79
C VAL A 81 -3.35 9.87 0.97
N TYR A 82 -2.84 10.80 1.77
CA TYR A 82 -3.50 12.07 2.09
C TYR A 82 -4.94 11.91 2.57
N CYS A 83 -5.16 10.91 3.43
CA CYS A 83 -6.45 10.69 4.07
C CYS A 83 -6.70 11.74 5.16
N THR A 84 -7.78 12.51 5.05
CA THR A 84 -8.15 13.54 6.04
C THR A 84 -9.21 13.06 7.04
N ASP A 85 -9.88 11.94 6.76
CA ASP A 85 -10.90 11.31 7.62
C ASP A 85 -10.86 9.79 7.38
N THR A 86 -10.34 9.03 8.36
CA THR A 86 -10.16 7.57 8.25
C THR A 86 -11.47 6.79 8.38
N GLU A 87 -12.53 7.38 8.95
CA GLU A 87 -13.87 6.78 9.00
C GLU A 87 -14.59 6.93 7.65
N LYS A 88 -14.34 8.04 6.95
CA LYS A 88 -14.89 8.34 5.62
C LYS A 88 -13.80 8.46 4.58
N TRP A 89 -12.88 7.51 4.54
CA TRP A 89 -11.67 7.60 3.72
C TRP A 89 -11.94 7.64 2.21
N ILE A 90 -13.02 7.01 1.72
CA ILE A 90 -13.31 6.88 0.28
C ILE A 90 -13.31 8.25 -0.44
N PRO A 91 -14.07 9.27 0.00
CA PRO A 91 -14.01 10.60 -0.61
C PRO A 91 -12.88 11.49 -0.06
N ASN A 92 -12.22 11.09 1.03
CA ASN A 92 -11.27 11.93 1.77
C ASN A 92 -9.82 11.47 1.64
N SER A 93 -9.50 10.66 0.63
CA SER A 93 -8.15 10.18 0.37
C SER A 93 -7.91 10.03 -1.14
N ILE A 94 -6.66 9.81 -1.50
CA ILE A 94 -6.26 9.39 -2.84
C ILE A 94 -5.85 7.93 -2.76
N GLU A 95 -6.42 7.10 -3.62
CA GLU A 95 -6.09 5.67 -3.69
C GLU A 95 -5.17 5.39 -4.87
N ILE A 96 -4.09 4.66 -4.58
CA ILE A 96 -3.18 4.07 -5.55
C ILE A 96 -3.54 2.59 -5.66
N GLN A 97 -4.04 2.18 -6.82
CA GLN A 97 -4.72 0.90 -6.99
C GLN A 97 -3.77 -0.31 -7.06
N LEU A 98 -4.06 -1.36 -6.27
CA LEU A 98 -3.38 -2.66 -6.29
C LEU A 98 -4.40 -3.75 -6.65
N THR A 99 -4.38 -4.24 -7.89
CA THR A 99 -5.40 -5.18 -8.40
C THR A 99 -4.76 -6.31 -9.21
N ASP A 100 -5.37 -7.48 -9.18
CA ASP A 100 -5.04 -8.55 -10.13
C ASP A 100 -5.71 -8.27 -11.48
N ASP A 101 -5.02 -7.51 -12.33
CA ASP A 101 -5.54 -7.05 -13.63
C ASP A 101 -5.87 -8.21 -14.60
N PHE A 102 -5.30 -9.39 -14.38
CA PHE A 102 -5.50 -10.56 -15.24
C PHE A 102 -6.73 -11.38 -14.84
N PHE A 103 -7.32 -11.12 -13.67
CA PHE A 103 -8.51 -11.82 -13.23
C PHE A 103 -9.73 -11.44 -14.09
N GLU A 104 -10.56 -12.41 -14.50
CA GLU A 104 -11.63 -12.18 -15.48
C GLU A 104 -12.56 -11.01 -15.12
N LYS A 105 -12.86 -10.86 -13.82
CA LYS A 105 -13.69 -9.77 -13.30
C LYS A 105 -13.10 -8.39 -13.59
N TRP A 106 -11.79 -8.24 -13.45
CA TRP A 106 -11.07 -6.97 -13.55
C TRP A 106 -10.50 -6.71 -14.94
N ALA A 107 -10.19 -7.77 -15.70
CA ALA A 107 -9.69 -7.66 -17.07
C ALA A 107 -10.65 -6.89 -18.01
N LYS A 108 -11.95 -6.85 -17.68
CA LYS A 108 -13.00 -6.19 -18.46
C LYS A 108 -13.37 -4.79 -17.94
N SER A 109 -12.90 -4.39 -16.75
CA SER A 109 -13.18 -3.05 -16.22
C SER A 109 -12.28 -2.02 -16.90
N ARG A 110 -12.91 -1.09 -17.62
CA ARG A 110 -12.21 0.07 -18.20
C ARG A 110 -11.82 1.03 -17.08
N GLY A 111 -10.54 1.08 -16.70
CA GLY A 111 -10.00 2.12 -15.83
C GLY A 111 -9.33 1.66 -14.54
N THR A 112 -9.49 0.40 -14.12
CA THR A 112 -8.75 -0.18 -12.99
C THR A 112 -7.61 -1.04 -13.54
N ARG A 113 -6.45 -0.42 -13.72
CA ARG A 113 -5.20 -1.16 -13.88
C ARG A 113 -4.36 -0.87 -12.66
N SER A 114 -3.88 -1.92 -12.03
CA SER A 114 -2.76 -1.82 -11.10
C SER A 114 -1.57 -1.20 -11.83
N ALA A 115 -0.80 -0.33 -11.17
CA ALA A 115 0.59 -0.22 -11.59
C ALA A 115 1.35 -1.41 -11.01
N GLU A 116 2.18 -2.00 -11.85
CA GLU A 116 3.10 -3.06 -11.46
C GLU A 116 4.13 -2.55 -10.43
N ARG A 117 4.33 -1.21 -10.36
CA ARG A 117 5.15 -0.48 -9.40
C ARG A 117 4.64 0.95 -9.18
N TYR A 118 4.69 1.43 -7.94
CA TYR A 118 4.43 2.83 -7.61
C TYR A 118 5.55 3.42 -6.76
N THR A 119 6.25 4.41 -7.32
CA THR A 119 7.04 5.37 -6.54
C THR A 119 6.29 6.69 -6.57
N ALA A 120 5.60 7.02 -5.48
CA ALA A 120 4.98 8.32 -5.34
C ALA A 120 6.00 9.30 -4.74
N VAL A 121 6.40 10.32 -5.50
CA VAL A 121 7.19 11.45 -4.99
C VAL A 121 6.26 12.64 -4.87
N TRP A 122 6.14 13.20 -3.66
CA TRP A 122 5.34 14.40 -3.42
C TRP A 122 6.17 15.50 -2.75
N PRO A 123 5.96 16.80 -3.08
CA PRO A 123 5.09 17.30 -4.13
C PRO A 123 5.62 16.89 -5.52
N PRO A 124 4.77 16.81 -6.55
CA PRO A 124 5.25 16.50 -7.89
C PRO A 124 6.36 17.50 -8.25
N PRO A 125 7.41 17.09 -9.00
CA PRO A 125 8.41 18.02 -9.49
C PRO A 125 7.69 19.23 -10.10
N ARG A 126 8.00 20.44 -9.64
CA ARG A 126 7.41 21.65 -10.24
C ARG A 126 7.73 21.62 -11.73
N ALA A 127 6.69 21.50 -12.55
CA ALA A 127 6.81 21.88 -13.94
C ALA A 127 7.22 23.35 -13.95
N TRP A 128 8.36 23.63 -14.57
CA TRP A 128 8.89 24.97 -14.80
C TRP A 128 7.85 25.85 -15.53
#